data_AF-A0A955XEK1-F1
#
_entry.id   AF-A0A955XEK1-F1
#
_cell.length_a   1.000
_cell.length_b   1.000
_cell.length_c   1.000
_cell.angle_alpha   90.00
_cell.angle_beta   90.00
_cell.angle_gamma   90.00
#
_symmetry.space_group_name_H-M   'P 1'
#
loop_
_entity.id
_entity.type
_entity.pdbx_description
1 polymer ?
#
loop_
_entity_poly.entity_id
_entity_poly.type
_entity_poly.pdbx_seq_one_letter_code
_entity_poly.pdbx_strand_id
1 'polypeptide(L)'
;MKRILLVAADRALTRFMAEALMERTMDLPPRPDDPWDVARAHTALEAKLLVTRGGRPFDVILVEQDLQGGVLNLLGDLRAAEEAASVPVFLLTERGRDSHVRRMAVELHGVAGFLDKPVTAEGLRETFQGLERRKRVLLVESDGDRGERYQRALERVGYLVERVTSGRDALDRAARTKPDAAVAALDLPDLRGLDVCVALKRSQTGHTLPVVLYGQIAALTGQGTEENAHRADDFVQAPFDDEILVERVAQLVGLGPGQAIKKKRRRSILDRLPSGVVESEQPTLSDLQPVEDEENPTNKSRRPQVAETFEGALETDKDLGRDDTDPPT
;
A
#
# COMPACT_ATOMS: atom_id res chain seq x y z
N MET A 1 16.37 22.65 12.86
CA MET A 1 16.18 22.02 11.53
C MET A 1 16.05 20.52 11.71
N LYS A 2 14.89 19.97 11.37
CA LYS A 2 14.65 18.51 11.36
C LYS A 2 15.41 17.89 10.19
N ARG A 3 15.79 16.63 10.28
CA ARG A 3 16.57 15.92 9.27
C ARG A 3 15.72 14.83 8.61
N ILE A 4 15.68 14.82 7.29
CA ILE A 4 14.92 13.83 6.52
C ILE A 4 15.85 13.09 5.56
N LEU A 5 15.66 11.78 5.47
CA LEU A 5 16.27 10.95 4.43
C LEU A 5 15.21 10.60 3.38
N LEU A 6 15.46 11.01 2.14
CA LEU A 6 14.66 10.64 0.97
C LEU A 6 15.36 9.51 0.22
N VAL A 7 14.70 8.37 0.07
CA VAL A 7 15.24 7.19 -0.62
C VAL A 7 14.35 6.87 -1.80
N ALA A 8 14.81 7.15 -3.03
CA ALA A 8 14.11 6.79 -4.26
C ALA A 8 15.11 6.62 -5.40
N ALA A 9 14.87 5.63 -6.26
CA ALA A 9 15.76 5.31 -7.38
C ALA A 9 15.81 6.47 -8.38
N ASP A 10 14.68 7.16 -8.56
CA ASP A 10 14.59 8.34 -9.41
C ASP A 10 15.17 9.59 -8.72
N ARG A 11 16.26 10.11 -9.29
CA ARG A 11 16.91 11.36 -8.85
C ARG A 11 16.02 12.58 -9.04
N ALA A 12 15.16 12.60 -10.07
CA ALA A 12 14.21 13.68 -10.29
C ALA A 12 13.14 13.68 -9.19
N LEU A 13 12.61 12.51 -8.82
CA LEU A 13 11.67 12.37 -7.70
C LEU A 13 12.27 12.84 -6.37
N THR A 14 13.47 12.36 -5.99
CA THR A 14 14.12 12.84 -4.76
C THR A 14 14.42 14.34 -4.78
N ARG A 15 14.75 14.92 -5.95
CA ARG A 15 14.94 16.36 -6.10
C ARG A 15 13.63 17.12 -5.91
N PHE A 16 12.57 16.70 -6.59
CA PHE A 16 11.23 17.29 -6.45
C PHE A 16 10.77 17.28 -4.99
N MET A 17 10.87 16.14 -4.31
CA MET A 17 10.47 16.04 -2.90
C MET A 17 11.30 16.97 -2.00
N ALA A 18 12.61 17.07 -2.25
CA ALA A 18 13.47 17.97 -1.48
C ALA A 18 13.08 19.44 -1.70
N GLU A 19 12.87 19.86 -2.94
CA GLU A 19 12.47 21.24 -3.26
C GLU A 19 11.07 21.58 -2.70
N ALA A 20 10.15 20.62 -2.73
CA ALA A 20 8.82 20.77 -2.14
C ALA A 20 8.87 20.93 -0.61
N LEU A 21 9.75 20.18 0.08
CA LEU A 21 9.92 20.26 1.53
C LEU A 21 10.62 21.54 1.98
N MET A 22 11.59 22.02 1.21
CA MET A 22 12.31 23.26 1.51
C MET A 22 11.61 24.52 1.00
N GLU A 23 10.55 24.37 0.18
CA GLU A 23 9.86 25.46 -0.52
C GLU A 23 10.79 26.31 -1.40
N ARG A 24 11.88 25.71 -1.92
CA ARG A 24 12.90 26.39 -2.74
C ARG A 24 13.76 25.42 -3.54
N THR A 25 14.45 25.93 -4.54
CA THR A 25 15.37 25.16 -5.40
C THR A 25 16.59 24.65 -4.63
N MET A 26 16.99 23.41 -4.92
CA MET A 26 18.10 22.70 -4.27
C MET A 26 19.49 23.20 -4.68
N ASP A 27 19.63 23.92 -5.79
CA ASP A 27 20.92 24.41 -6.28
C ASP A 27 21.48 25.59 -5.45
N LEU A 28 20.71 26.05 -4.45
CA LEU A 28 21.13 27.08 -3.50
C LEU A 28 21.73 26.43 -2.24
N PRO A 29 22.72 27.06 -1.60
CA PRO A 29 23.27 26.54 -0.35
C PRO A 29 22.19 26.42 0.76
N PRO A 30 22.39 25.48 1.72
CA PRO A 30 21.50 25.34 2.87
C PRO A 30 21.47 26.65 3.68
N ARG A 31 20.30 26.99 4.19
CA ARG A 31 20.09 28.21 4.98
C ARG A 31 19.77 27.85 6.44
N PRO A 32 20.15 28.69 7.41
CA PRO A 32 19.84 28.43 8.83
C PRO A 32 18.34 28.31 9.14
N ASP A 33 17.48 28.95 8.34
CA ASP A 33 16.03 29.01 8.47
C ASP A 33 15.27 27.91 7.70
N ASP A 34 15.99 26.99 7.03
CA ASP A 34 15.35 25.87 6.36
C ASP A 34 14.59 24.96 7.34
N PRO A 35 13.40 24.48 6.95
CA PRO A 35 12.64 23.55 7.78
C PRO A 35 13.32 22.18 7.89
N TRP A 36 14.01 21.75 6.83
CA TRP A 36 14.52 20.39 6.64
C TRP A 36 15.96 20.33 6.15
N ASP A 37 16.80 19.57 6.87
CA ASP A 37 18.09 19.07 6.42
C ASP A 37 17.86 17.77 5.63
N VAL A 38 17.93 17.88 4.30
CA VAL A 38 17.54 16.81 3.38
C VAL A 38 18.76 16.02 2.92
N ALA A 39 18.82 14.75 3.30
CA ALA A 39 19.71 13.78 2.68
C ALA A 39 18.95 12.98 1.60
N ARG A 40 19.68 12.56 0.56
CA ARG A 40 19.12 11.75 -0.53
C ARG A 40 19.95 10.49 -0.72
N ALA A 41 19.26 9.37 -0.94
CA ALA A 41 19.82 8.11 -1.37
C ALA A 41 19.03 7.59 -2.57
N HIS A 42 19.71 6.86 -3.44
CA HIS A 42 19.14 6.31 -4.67
C HIS A 42 19.18 4.78 -4.71
N THR A 43 19.71 4.16 -3.66
CA THR A 43 19.73 2.72 -3.46
C THR A 43 19.54 2.39 -1.97
N ALA A 44 19.14 1.15 -1.67
CA ALA A 44 19.07 0.68 -0.28
C ALA A 44 20.45 0.72 0.42
N LEU A 45 21.53 0.44 -0.31
CA LEU A 45 22.89 0.49 0.23
C LEU A 45 23.29 1.93 0.62
N GLU A 46 23.02 2.91 -0.24
CA GLU A 46 23.29 4.32 0.07
C GLU A 46 22.51 4.78 1.31
N ALA A 47 21.24 4.41 1.40
CA ALA A 47 20.41 4.72 2.57
C ALA A 47 21.00 4.12 3.86
N LYS A 48 21.39 2.84 3.83
CA LYS A 48 22.04 2.15 4.96
C LYS A 48 23.34 2.81 5.38
N LEU A 49 24.17 3.21 4.42
CA LEU A 49 25.43 3.91 4.70
C LEU A 49 25.20 5.28 5.32
N LEU A 50 24.20 6.03 4.88
CA LEU A 50 23.88 7.35 5.44
C LEU A 50 23.36 7.27 6.88
N VAL A 51 22.58 6.24 7.18
CA VAL A 51 22.05 6.01 8.53
C VAL A 51 23.15 5.59 9.51
N THR A 52 24.11 4.75 9.07
CA THR A 52 25.14 4.17 9.94
C THR A 52 26.43 5.00 10.05
N ARG A 53 26.64 6.02 9.21
CA ARG A 53 27.91 6.78 9.15
C ARG A 53 28.20 7.74 10.33
N GLY A 54 27.55 7.59 11.48
CA GLY A 54 27.88 8.34 12.71
C GLY A 54 27.52 9.83 12.69
N GLY A 55 26.49 10.20 11.91
CA GLY A 55 25.95 11.57 11.89
C GLY A 55 24.78 11.78 12.86
N ARG A 56 24.23 12.99 12.87
CA ARG A 56 22.97 13.28 13.58
C ARG A 56 21.85 12.37 13.04
N PRO A 57 21.05 11.71 13.89
CA PRO A 57 19.98 10.82 13.44
C PRO A 57 18.96 11.56 12.57
N PHE A 58 18.29 10.81 11.70
CA PHE A 58 17.16 11.33 10.93
C PHE A 58 15.92 11.41 11.82
N ASP A 59 15.14 12.47 11.66
CA ASP A 59 13.85 12.62 12.34
C ASP A 59 12.74 11.85 11.60
N VAL A 60 12.93 11.62 10.29
CA VAL A 60 11.99 10.85 9.44
C VAL A 60 12.72 10.29 8.22
N ILE A 61 12.27 9.13 7.75
CA ILE A 61 12.77 8.50 6.51
C ILE A 61 11.57 8.28 5.57
N LEU A 62 11.71 8.70 4.31
CA LEU A 62 10.74 8.44 3.24
C LEU A 62 11.38 7.51 2.22
N VAL A 63 10.76 6.35 1.99
CA VAL A 63 11.34 5.28 1.17
C VAL A 63 10.40 4.90 0.04
N GLU A 64 10.90 4.93 -1.18
CA GLU A 64 10.21 4.39 -2.34
C GLU A 64 10.14 2.86 -2.29
N GLN A 65 8.99 2.27 -2.63
CA GLN A 65 8.86 0.82 -2.63
C GLN A 65 9.72 0.14 -3.72
N ASP A 66 9.87 0.79 -4.88
CA ASP A 66 10.45 0.25 -6.11
C ASP A 66 12.00 0.37 -6.14
N LEU A 67 12.63 0.15 -5.00
CA LEU A 67 14.10 0.21 -4.88
C LEU A 67 14.75 -1.11 -5.33
N GLN A 68 15.88 -0.99 -6.04
CA GLN A 68 16.77 -2.13 -6.24
C GLN A 68 17.22 -2.68 -4.88
N GLY A 69 17.11 -4.01 -4.71
CA GLY A 69 17.34 -4.71 -3.44
C GLY A 69 16.10 -4.91 -2.56
N GLY A 70 14.98 -4.26 -2.90
CA GLY A 70 13.67 -4.43 -2.27
C GLY A 70 13.48 -3.62 -0.99
N VAL A 71 12.35 -2.90 -0.90
CA VAL A 71 12.03 -2.03 0.25
C VAL A 71 11.95 -2.78 1.59
N LEU A 72 11.42 -4.00 1.61
CA LEU A 72 11.26 -4.77 2.87
C LEU A 72 12.62 -5.14 3.49
N ASN A 73 13.61 -5.46 2.67
CA ASN A 73 14.97 -5.73 3.15
C ASN A 73 15.59 -4.47 3.78
N LEU A 74 15.43 -3.32 3.11
CA LEU A 74 15.87 -2.04 3.65
C LEU A 74 15.16 -1.70 4.97
N LEU A 75 13.86 -1.92 5.08
CA LEU A 75 13.12 -1.70 6.35
C LEU A 75 13.66 -2.61 7.47
N GLY A 76 13.97 -3.87 7.17
CA GLY A 76 14.63 -4.77 8.10
C GLY A 76 15.97 -4.23 8.60
N ASP A 77 16.81 -3.79 7.67
CA ASP A 77 18.11 -3.17 7.97
C ASP A 77 17.97 -1.90 8.81
N LEU A 78 17.03 -1.01 8.48
CA LEU A 78 16.76 0.22 9.24
C LEU A 78 16.30 -0.08 10.67
N ARG A 79 15.48 -1.11 10.85
CA ARG A 79 15.03 -1.54 12.19
C ARG A 79 16.11 -2.23 13.00
N ALA A 80 17.12 -2.81 12.36
CA ALA A 80 18.28 -3.40 13.01
C ALA A 80 19.36 -2.37 13.40
N ALA A 81 19.40 -1.20 12.75
CA ALA A 81 20.34 -0.13 13.05
C ALA A 81 19.86 0.71 14.26
N GLU A 82 20.70 0.85 15.29
CA GLU A 82 20.36 1.57 16.52
C GLU A 82 19.92 3.02 16.25
N GLU A 83 20.57 3.69 15.31
CA GLU A 83 20.32 5.08 14.93
C GLU A 83 19.01 5.30 14.16
N ALA A 84 18.41 4.24 13.59
CA ALA A 84 17.17 4.30 12.81
C ALA A 84 16.02 3.44 13.35
N ALA A 85 16.26 2.60 14.35
CA ALA A 85 15.29 1.62 14.83
C ALA A 85 13.96 2.25 15.23
N SER A 86 13.98 3.44 15.85
CA SER A 86 12.80 4.18 16.30
C SER A 86 12.34 5.28 15.33
N VAL A 87 13.10 5.54 14.26
CA VAL A 87 12.80 6.64 13.34
C VAL A 87 11.52 6.31 12.55
N PRO A 88 10.55 7.24 12.46
CA PRO A 88 9.34 7.02 11.69
C PRO A 88 9.69 6.87 10.20
N VAL A 89 9.26 5.76 9.61
CA VAL A 89 9.48 5.47 8.19
C VAL A 89 8.15 5.55 7.45
N PHE A 90 8.10 6.34 6.38
CA PHE A 90 6.98 6.43 5.46
C PHE A 90 7.36 5.76 4.15
N LEU A 91 6.41 5.06 3.53
CA LEU A 91 6.63 4.46 2.21
C LEU A 91 5.91 5.23 1.11
N LEU A 92 6.57 5.38 -0.03
CA LEU A 92 5.93 5.78 -1.29
C LEU A 92 5.42 4.53 -1.99
N THR A 93 4.10 4.43 -2.17
CA THR A 93 3.43 3.27 -2.77
C THR A 93 2.60 3.66 -3.99
N GLU A 94 2.27 2.70 -4.84
CA GLU A 94 1.26 2.90 -5.87
C GLU A 94 -0.14 2.69 -5.31
N ARG A 95 -1.04 3.62 -5.63
CA ARG A 95 -2.40 3.60 -5.10
C ARG A 95 -3.13 2.33 -5.53
N GLY A 96 -3.67 1.60 -4.55
CA GLY A 96 -4.58 0.47 -4.78
C GLY A 96 -3.96 -0.83 -5.31
N ARG A 97 -2.62 -0.90 -5.51
CA ARG A 97 -1.96 -2.12 -6.02
C ARG A 97 -1.02 -2.81 -5.02
N ASP A 98 -0.59 -2.12 -3.96
CA ASP A 98 0.46 -2.62 -3.07
C ASP A 98 -0.02 -3.08 -1.68
N SER A 99 -1.19 -3.73 -1.62
CA SER A 99 -1.76 -4.23 -0.36
C SER A 99 -0.82 -5.21 0.36
N HIS A 100 -0.04 -6.00 -0.39
CA HIS A 100 0.95 -6.91 0.19
C HIS A 100 2.13 -6.19 0.83
N VAL A 101 2.74 -5.22 0.12
CA VAL A 101 3.90 -4.46 0.62
C VAL A 101 3.51 -3.63 1.82
N ARG A 102 2.37 -2.92 1.74
CA ARG A 102 1.84 -2.11 2.84
C ARG A 102 1.61 -2.96 4.10
N ARG A 103 0.99 -4.14 3.93
CA ARG A 103 0.79 -5.11 5.02
C ARG A 103 2.11 -5.57 5.63
N MET A 104 3.05 -6.06 4.83
CA MET A 104 4.34 -6.52 5.36
C MET A 104 5.13 -5.39 6.04
N ALA A 105 5.11 -4.19 5.47
CA ALA A 105 5.76 -3.02 6.04
C ALA A 105 5.20 -2.65 7.42
N VAL A 106 3.88 -2.76 7.61
CA VAL A 106 3.24 -2.54 8.91
C VAL A 106 3.51 -3.69 9.87
N GLU A 107 3.21 -4.94 9.46
CA GLU A 107 3.29 -6.12 10.32
C GLU A 107 4.71 -6.42 10.79
N LEU A 108 5.69 -6.31 9.89
CA LEU A 108 7.07 -6.70 10.16
C LEU A 108 7.91 -5.53 10.67
N HIS A 109 7.64 -4.32 10.18
CA HIS A 109 8.53 -3.16 10.39
C HIS A 109 7.86 -1.95 11.03
N GLY A 110 6.54 -1.97 11.28
CA GLY A 110 5.83 -0.89 11.95
C GLY A 110 6.03 0.48 11.28
N VAL A 111 5.84 0.55 9.97
CA VAL A 111 5.95 1.83 9.24
C VAL A 111 4.92 2.85 9.75
N ALA A 112 5.35 4.11 9.79
CA ALA A 112 4.58 5.22 10.33
C ALA A 112 3.46 5.67 9.38
N GLY A 113 3.57 5.39 8.09
CA GLY A 113 2.56 5.80 7.12
C GLY A 113 2.93 5.51 5.68
N PHE A 114 2.04 5.92 4.80
CA PHE A 114 2.16 5.75 3.37
C PHE A 114 1.85 7.06 2.68
N LEU A 115 2.49 7.30 1.54
CA LEU A 115 2.18 8.37 0.63
C LEU A 115 2.04 7.76 -0.76
N ASP A 116 0.90 7.99 -1.40
CA ASP A 116 0.63 7.43 -2.72
C ASP A 116 1.27 8.27 -3.82
N LYS A 117 1.77 7.58 -4.85
CA LYS A 117 2.17 8.21 -6.12
C LYS A 117 0.91 8.59 -6.93
N PRO A 118 0.90 9.73 -7.65
CA PRO A 118 2.00 10.69 -7.77
C PRO A 118 2.19 11.52 -6.50
N VAL A 119 3.46 11.71 -6.12
CA VAL A 119 3.81 12.51 -4.94
C VAL A 119 3.56 13.99 -5.26
N THR A 120 2.77 14.67 -4.43
CA THR A 120 2.50 16.12 -4.55
C THR A 120 3.17 16.88 -3.40
N ALA A 121 3.43 18.18 -3.62
CA ALA A 121 3.99 19.04 -2.56
C ALA A 121 3.04 19.15 -1.36
N GLU A 122 1.73 19.23 -1.62
CA GLU A 122 0.69 19.23 -0.59
C GLU A 122 0.71 17.92 0.21
N GLY A 123 0.72 16.76 -0.45
CA GLY A 123 0.75 15.46 0.22
C GLY A 123 2.00 15.26 1.09
N LEU A 124 3.17 15.72 0.64
CA LEU A 124 4.39 15.72 1.46
C LEU A 124 4.24 16.61 2.70
N ARG A 125 3.73 17.83 2.54
CA ARG A 125 3.51 18.75 3.66
C ARG A 125 2.53 18.18 4.67
N GLU A 126 1.38 17.68 4.22
CA GLU A 126 0.36 17.09 5.07
C GLU A 126 0.91 15.90 5.85
N THR A 127 1.62 15.00 5.17
CA THR A 127 2.25 13.81 5.79
C THR A 127 3.18 14.21 6.93
N PHE A 128 4.06 15.20 6.69
CA PHE A 128 5.08 15.56 7.66
C PHE A 128 4.67 16.59 8.71
N GLN A 129 3.66 17.42 8.43
CA GLN A 129 2.95 18.17 9.47
C GLN A 129 2.18 17.22 10.40
N GLY A 130 1.69 16.10 9.86
CA GLY A 130 0.99 15.05 10.58
C GLY A 130 1.88 14.14 11.43
N LEU A 131 3.22 14.20 11.32
CA LEU A 131 4.16 13.34 12.07
C LEU A 131 3.92 13.36 13.58
N GLU A 132 3.47 14.48 14.13
CA GLU A 132 3.22 14.67 15.56
C GLU A 132 1.72 14.52 15.92
N ARG A 133 0.84 14.45 14.92
CA ARG A 133 -0.61 14.36 15.14
C ARG A 133 -1.07 12.91 15.12
N ARG A 134 -1.90 12.54 16.08
CA ARG A 134 -2.66 11.28 16.03
C ARG A 134 -3.61 11.28 14.83
N LYS A 135 -3.53 10.23 14.01
CA LYS A 135 -4.43 10.01 12.88
C LYS A 135 -5.88 9.82 13.36
N ARG A 136 -6.83 10.39 12.63
CA ARG A 136 -8.26 10.39 12.91
C ARG A 136 -8.94 9.30 12.11
N VAL A 137 -9.72 8.45 12.77
CA VAL A 137 -10.50 7.39 12.14
C VAL A 137 -11.98 7.68 12.38
N LEU A 138 -12.75 7.82 11.30
CA LEU A 138 -14.21 7.90 11.37
C LEU A 138 -14.79 6.48 11.42
N LEU A 139 -15.40 6.09 12.53
CA LEU A 139 -16.07 4.81 12.71
C LEU A 139 -17.58 4.96 12.55
N VAL A 140 -18.17 4.26 11.59
CA VAL A 140 -19.61 4.30 11.28
C VAL A 140 -20.24 2.98 11.71
N GLU A 141 -20.87 2.99 12.89
CA GLU A 141 -21.39 1.79 13.55
C GLU A 141 -22.61 2.10 14.42
N SER A 142 -23.75 1.51 14.06
CA SER A 142 -25.04 1.70 14.73
C SER A 142 -25.19 0.87 16.01
N ASP A 143 -24.52 -0.28 16.11
CA ASP A 143 -24.56 -1.14 17.30
C ASP A 143 -23.64 -0.62 18.42
N GLY A 144 -24.22 -0.27 19.56
CA GLY A 144 -23.54 0.32 20.72
C GLY A 144 -22.30 -0.44 21.16
N ASP A 145 -22.46 -1.73 21.45
CA ASP A 145 -21.40 -2.57 22.01
C ASP A 145 -20.29 -2.83 21.00
N ARG A 146 -20.64 -3.15 19.76
CA ARG A 146 -19.70 -3.38 18.66
C ARG A 146 -18.87 -2.13 18.37
N GLY A 147 -19.50 -0.97 18.30
CA GLY A 147 -18.79 0.27 18.02
C GLY A 147 -17.88 0.72 19.16
N GLU A 148 -18.25 0.52 20.43
CA GLU A 148 -17.35 0.81 21.55
C GLU A 148 -16.12 -0.10 21.53
N ARG A 149 -16.33 -1.37 21.19
CA ARG A 149 -15.26 -2.36 21.11
C ARG A 149 -14.26 -2.01 20.00
N TYR A 150 -14.73 -1.69 18.80
CA TYR A 150 -13.87 -1.27 17.68
C TYR A 150 -13.17 0.05 17.95
N GLN A 151 -13.86 1.02 18.55
CA GLN A 151 -13.26 2.29 18.95
C GLN A 151 -12.07 2.07 19.89
N ARG A 152 -12.25 1.29 20.97
CA ARG A 152 -11.16 0.97 21.91
C ARG A 152 -10.00 0.25 21.21
N ALA A 153 -10.28 -0.62 20.23
CA ALA A 153 -9.24 -1.33 19.48
C ALA A 153 -8.35 -0.38 18.66
N LEU A 154 -8.96 0.58 17.97
CA LEU A 154 -8.25 1.58 17.18
C LEU A 154 -7.50 2.58 18.06
N GLU A 155 -8.12 3.05 19.16
CA GLU A 155 -7.47 4.01 20.08
C GLU A 155 -6.23 3.41 20.77
N ARG A 156 -6.23 2.08 21.03
CA ARG A 156 -5.09 1.35 21.61
C ARG A 156 -3.80 1.48 20.78
N VAL A 157 -3.90 1.64 19.46
CA VAL A 157 -2.73 1.81 18.56
C VAL A 157 -2.51 3.28 18.17
N GLY A 158 -3.09 4.21 18.93
CA GLY A 158 -2.78 5.64 18.83
C GLY A 158 -3.66 6.44 17.87
N TYR A 159 -4.73 5.87 17.31
CA TYR A 159 -5.72 6.64 16.55
C TYR A 159 -6.60 7.51 17.46
N LEU A 160 -7.10 8.62 16.91
CA LEU A 160 -8.23 9.37 17.44
C LEU A 160 -9.48 8.88 16.73
N VAL A 161 -10.40 8.25 17.44
CA VAL A 161 -11.60 7.70 16.81
C VAL A 161 -12.77 8.63 17.02
N GLU A 162 -13.45 8.95 15.93
CA GLU A 162 -14.71 9.66 15.93
C GLU A 162 -15.81 8.68 15.50
N ARG A 163 -16.70 8.35 16.42
CA ARG A 163 -17.77 7.40 16.17
C ARG A 163 -19.08 8.11 15.80
N VAL A 164 -19.74 7.61 14.77
CA VAL A 164 -21.09 8.00 14.34
C VAL A 164 -21.95 6.75 14.12
N THR A 165 -23.27 6.88 14.18
CA THR A 165 -24.21 5.74 14.15
C THR A 165 -25.04 5.66 12.87
N SER A 166 -24.92 6.63 11.97
CA SER A 166 -25.67 6.69 10.71
C SER A 166 -24.76 7.07 9.54
N GLY A 167 -25.16 6.69 8.34
CA GLY A 167 -24.45 7.04 7.11
C GLY A 167 -24.50 8.54 6.83
N ARG A 168 -25.62 9.22 7.10
CA ARG A 168 -25.73 10.68 6.97
C ARG A 168 -24.77 11.41 7.89
N ASP A 169 -24.70 11.02 9.17
CA ASP A 169 -23.75 11.61 10.11
C ASP A 169 -22.31 11.37 9.65
N ALA A 170 -22.01 10.21 9.06
CA ALA A 170 -20.69 9.92 8.52
C ALA A 170 -20.28 10.89 7.42
N LEU A 171 -21.17 11.18 6.47
CA LEU A 171 -20.89 12.12 5.38
C LEU A 171 -20.69 13.54 5.91
N ASP A 172 -21.57 13.99 6.81
CA ASP A 172 -21.47 15.30 7.44
C ASP A 172 -20.18 15.45 8.26
N ARG A 173 -19.79 14.40 8.97
CA ARG A 173 -18.61 14.41 9.81
C ARG A 173 -17.33 14.36 9.00
N ALA A 174 -17.27 13.50 7.98
CA ALA A 174 -16.12 13.42 7.08
C ALA A 174 -15.80 14.78 6.43
N ALA A 175 -16.83 15.53 6.03
CA ALA A 175 -16.67 16.87 5.45
C ALA A 175 -16.09 17.89 6.45
N ARG A 176 -16.42 17.77 7.74
CA ARG A 176 -16.01 18.72 8.79
C ARG A 176 -14.66 18.40 9.42
N THR A 177 -14.39 17.11 9.66
CA THR A 177 -13.27 16.69 10.50
C THR A 177 -12.08 16.15 9.71
N LYS A 178 -12.24 15.95 8.39
CA LYS A 178 -11.23 15.45 7.46
C LYS A 178 -10.46 14.26 8.06
N PRO A 179 -11.15 13.12 8.31
CA PRO A 179 -10.51 11.96 8.89
C PRO A 179 -9.39 11.44 7.98
N ASP A 180 -8.42 10.74 8.57
CA ASP A 180 -7.33 10.09 7.84
C ASP A 180 -7.78 8.73 7.27
N ALA A 181 -8.80 8.08 7.86
CA ALA A 181 -9.47 6.89 7.34
C ALA A 181 -10.93 6.81 7.81
N ALA A 182 -11.77 6.07 7.07
CA ALA A 182 -13.11 5.70 7.50
C ALA A 182 -13.27 4.18 7.58
N VAL A 183 -14.00 3.72 8.60
CA VAL A 183 -14.37 2.32 8.82
C VAL A 183 -15.88 2.28 8.95
N ALA A 184 -16.58 1.63 8.02
CA ALA A 184 -18.04 1.67 7.97
C ALA A 184 -18.67 0.27 7.92
N ALA A 185 -19.65 0.05 8.79
CA ALA A 185 -20.50 -1.13 8.72
C ALA A 185 -21.31 -1.12 7.43
N LEU A 186 -21.56 -2.30 6.85
CA LEU A 186 -22.43 -2.44 5.68
C LEU A 186 -23.89 -2.14 6.00
N ASP A 187 -24.33 -2.57 7.18
CA ASP A 187 -25.68 -2.45 7.71
C ASP A 187 -25.81 -1.22 8.61
N LEU A 188 -26.17 -0.08 8.01
CA LEU A 188 -26.50 1.14 8.76
C LEU A 188 -28.01 1.40 8.67
N PRO A 189 -28.60 2.13 9.65
CA PRO A 189 -30.05 2.31 9.74
C PRO A 189 -30.67 3.14 8.60
N ASP A 190 -29.88 3.99 7.94
CA ASP A 190 -30.37 5.00 6.99
C ASP A 190 -29.78 4.86 5.58
N LEU A 191 -28.53 4.42 5.44
CA LEU A 191 -27.84 4.21 4.17
C LEU A 191 -27.12 2.85 4.19
N ARG A 192 -26.81 2.27 3.03
CA ARG A 192 -25.89 1.11 3.02
C ARG A 192 -24.47 1.64 3.19
N GLY A 193 -23.61 0.91 3.90
CA GLY A 193 -22.19 1.27 4.04
C GLY A 193 -21.48 1.48 2.69
N LEU A 194 -21.88 0.71 1.67
CA LEU A 194 -21.39 0.90 0.30
C LEU A 194 -21.80 2.26 -0.28
N ASP A 195 -23.03 2.72 -0.04
CA ASP A 195 -23.50 4.03 -0.52
C ASP A 195 -22.73 5.17 0.17
N VAL A 196 -22.43 5.00 1.46
CA VAL A 196 -21.56 5.93 2.21
C VAL A 196 -20.17 5.97 1.58
N CYS A 197 -19.55 4.81 1.30
CA CYS A 197 -18.26 4.73 0.63
C CYS A 197 -18.27 5.45 -0.73
N VAL A 198 -19.28 5.18 -1.56
CA VAL A 198 -19.45 5.84 -2.86
C VAL A 198 -19.54 7.35 -2.71
N ALA A 199 -20.35 7.84 -1.77
CA ALA A 199 -20.53 9.26 -1.52
C ALA A 199 -19.23 9.92 -1.01
N LEU A 200 -18.52 9.30 -0.06
CA LEU A 200 -17.22 9.77 0.41
C LEU A 200 -16.22 9.89 -0.75
N LYS A 201 -16.09 8.84 -1.56
CA LYS A 201 -15.16 8.78 -2.70
C LYS A 201 -15.51 9.74 -3.85
N ARG A 202 -16.77 10.17 -3.95
CA ARG A 202 -17.21 11.18 -4.93
C ARG A 202 -17.06 12.61 -4.42
N SER A 203 -16.88 12.82 -3.13
CA SER A 203 -16.71 14.15 -2.56
C SER A 203 -15.33 14.73 -2.89
N GLN A 204 -15.27 16.05 -3.06
CA GLN A 204 -14.04 16.76 -3.43
C GLN A 204 -12.90 16.51 -2.43
N THR A 205 -13.22 16.41 -1.14
CA THR A 205 -12.25 16.16 -0.06
C THR A 205 -12.06 14.69 0.29
N GLY A 206 -12.96 13.80 -0.12
CA GLY A 206 -12.96 12.38 0.27
C GLY A 206 -12.54 11.41 -0.84
N HIS A 207 -12.27 11.89 -2.05
CA HIS A 207 -11.85 11.03 -3.16
C HIS A 207 -10.55 10.24 -2.89
N THR A 208 -9.69 10.73 -1.99
CA THR A 208 -8.47 10.05 -1.50
C THR A 208 -8.63 9.38 -0.15
N LEU A 209 -9.73 9.62 0.57
CA LEU A 209 -9.97 9.05 1.91
C LEU A 209 -9.99 7.52 1.85
N PRO A 210 -9.12 6.81 2.57
CA PRO A 210 -9.20 5.36 2.66
C PRO A 210 -10.46 4.92 3.41
N VAL A 211 -11.21 3.97 2.86
CA VAL A 211 -12.46 3.44 3.40
C VAL A 211 -12.36 1.92 3.52
N VAL A 212 -12.47 1.43 4.75
CA VAL A 212 -12.64 0.00 5.05
C VAL A 212 -14.12 -0.27 5.28
N LEU A 213 -14.70 -1.16 4.49
CA LEU A 213 -16.05 -1.68 4.74
C LEU A 213 -15.97 -2.96 5.56
N TYR A 214 -16.93 -3.18 6.46
CA TYR A 214 -17.03 -4.46 7.17
C TYR A 214 -18.47 -4.89 7.38
N GLY A 215 -18.67 -6.19 7.50
CA GLY A 215 -19.99 -6.78 7.75
C GLY A 215 -20.17 -8.09 7.00
N GLN A 216 -21.42 -8.50 6.81
CA GLN A 216 -21.71 -9.68 5.99
C GLN A 216 -21.79 -9.29 4.52
N ILE A 217 -21.01 -9.90 3.64
CA ILE A 217 -21.12 -9.71 2.17
C ILE A 217 -22.55 -9.95 1.69
N ALA A 218 -23.33 -10.83 2.33
CA ALA A 218 -24.74 -11.02 1.99
C ALA A 218 -25.60 -9.74 2.16
N ALA A 219 -25.14 -8.74 2.92
CA ALA A 219 -25.79 -7.43 3.03
C ALA A 219 -25.49 -6.52 1.81
N LEU A 220 -24.45 -6.83 1.03
CA LEU A 220 -24.16 -6.20 -0.25
C LEU A 220 -25.14 -6.75 -1.31
N THR A 221 -26.34 -6.21 -1.34
CA THR A 221 -27.37 -6.55 -2.34
C THR A 221 -27.97 -5.28 -2.94
N GLY A 222 -28.49 -5.39 -4.17
CA GLY A 222 -29.14 -4.31 -4.91
C GLY A 222 -28.33 -3.78 -6.10
N GLN A 223 -28.95 -2.93 -6.90
CA GLN A 223 -28.33 -2.35 -8.09
C GLN A 223 -27.05 -1.58 -7.76
N GLY A 224 -26.04 -1.70 -8.63
CA GLY A 224 -24.76 -1.00 -8.51
C GLY A 224 -23.82 -1.56 -7.44
N THR A 225 -24.15 -2.67 -6.79
CA THR A 225 -23.30 -3.24 -5.72
C THR A 225 -21.97 -3.74 -6.26
N GLU A 226 -21.99 -4.63 -7.27
CA GLU A 226 -20.78 -5.14 -7.92
C GLU A 226 -19.96 -4.02 -8.56
N GLU A 227 -20.65 -3.09 -9.22
CA GLU A 227 -20.04 -1.92 -9.85
C GLU A 227 -19.39 -0.98 -8.83
N ASN A 228 -19.88 -0.88 -7.59
CA ASN A 228 -19.31 0.05 -6.62
C ASN A 228 -18.40 -0.61 -5.58
N ALA A 229 -18.41 -1.93 -5.44
CA ALA A 229 -17.63 -2.65 -4.44
C ALA A 229 -16.12 -2.33 -4.52
N HIS A 230 -15.60 -2.14 -5.73
CA HIS A 230 -14.19 -1.81 -5.97
C HIS A 230 -13.78 -0.40 -5.48
N ARG A 231 -14.73 0.43 -5.02
CA ARG A 231 -14.43 1.79 -4.52
C ARG A 231 -13.93 1.79 -3.07
N ALA A 232 -14.26 0.77 -2.28
CA ALA A 232 -13.67 0.59 -0.97
C ALA A 232 -12.21 0.16 -1.12
N ASP A 233 -11.34 0.64 -0.23
CA ASP A 233 -9.92 0.29 -0.28
C ASP A 233 -9.65 -1.07 0.38
N ASP A 234 -10.52 -1.50 1.30
CA ASP A 234 -10.52 -2.86 1.85
C ASP A 234 -11.92 -3.27 2.31
N PHE A 235 -12.10 -4.59 2.46
CA PHE A 235 -13.32 -5.21 2.93
C PHE A 235 -13.03 -6.28 3.99
N VAL A 236 -13.77 -6.26 5.10
CA VAL A 236 -13.67 -7.26 6.18
C VAL A 236 -14.98 -8.02 6.35
N GLN A 237 -14.94 -9.31 6.01
CA GLN A 237 -16.07 -10.23 6.16
C GLN A 237 -16.25 -10.64 7.63
N ALA A 238 -17.44 -10.38 8.19
CA ALA A 238 -17.83 -10.89 9.51
C ALA A 238 -18.14 -12.40 9.48
N PRO A 239 -17.84 -13.16 10.55
CA PRO A 239 -17.23 -12.71 11.82
C PRO A 239 -15.70 -12.53 11.73
N PHE A 240 -15.14 -11.59 12.51
CA PHE A 240 -13.70 -11.33 12.61
C PHE A 240 -13.32 -10.84 14.01
N ASP A 241 -12.05 -11.00 14.36
CA ASP A 241 -11.46 -10.42 15.58
C ASP A 241 -11.24 -8.90 15.40
N ASP A 242 -11.42 -8.11 16.45
CA ASP A 242 -11.33 -6.63 16.38
C ASP A 242 -9.95 -6.15 15.86
N GLU A 243 -8.90 -6.90 16.16
CA GLU A 243 -7.54 -6.64 15.67
C GLU A 243 -7.45 -6.62 14.14
N ILE A 244 -8.33 -7.33 13.43
CA ILE A 244 -8.36 -7.33 11.96
C ILE A 244 -8.72 -5.94 11.42
N LEU A 245 -9.68 -5.23 12.04
CA LEU A 245 -10.00 -3.85 11.63
C LEU A 245 -8.83 -2.92 11.85
N VAL A 246 -8.14 -3.06 12.99
CA VAL A 246 -6.94 -2.28 13.28
C VAL A 246 -5.85 -2.52 12.25
N GLU A 247 -5.65 -3.79 11.88
CA GLU A 247 -4.69 -4.18 10.84
C GLU A 247 -5.07 -3.57 9.49
N ARG A 248 -6.34 -3.63 9.07
CA ARG A 248 -6.78 -3.07 7.78
C ARG A 248 -6.61 -1.57 7.71
N VAL A 249 -6.99 -0.85 8.77
CA VAL A 249 -6.75 0.60 8.84
C VAL A 249 -5.25 0.89 8.80
N ALA A 250 -4.44 0.16 9.57
CA ALA A 250 -3.00 0.35 9.58
C ALA A 250 -2.33 0.04 8.23
N GLN A 251 -2.83 -0.90 7.44
CA GLN A 251 -2.35 -1.16 6.07
C GLN A 251 -2.60 0.03 5.13
N LEU A 252 -3.67 0.78 5.35
CA LEU A 252 -4.04 1.91 4.49
C LEU A 252 -3.35 3.20 4.89
N VAL A 253 -3.24 3.47 6.18
CA VAL A 253 -2.71 4.77 6.67
C VAL A 253 -1.43 4.65 7.48
N GLY A 254 -0.96 3.46 7.82
CA GLY A 254 0.13 3.20 8.77
C GLY A 254 -0.29 3.37 10.23
N LEU A 255 0.57 2.97 11.16
CA LEU A 255 0.24 3.03 12.59
C LEU A 255 0.08 4.47 13.11
N GLY A 256 -0.65 4.65 14.22
CA GLY A 256 -0.66 5.91 14.96
C GLY A 256 0.67 6.13 15.70
N PRO A 257 0.92 7.34 16.21
CA PRO A 257 2.14 7.63 17.00
C PRO A 257 2.19 6.87 18.34
N GLY A 258 1.10 6.19 18.74
CA GLY A 258 1.04 5.35 19.93
C GLY A 258 1.42 3.90 19.63
N GLN A 259 2.67 3.54 19.95
CA GLN A 259 3.29 2.20 20.06
C GLN A 259 2.92 1.08 19.07
N ALA A 260 3.95 0.30 18.72
CA ALA A 260 3.85 -0.95 17.97
C ALA A 260 2.75 -1.89 18.49
N ILE A 261 2.07 -2.57 17.55
CA ILE A 261 1.19 -3.70 17.86
C ILE A 261 2.02 -4.70 18.67
N LYS A 262 1.75 -4.83 19.98
CA LYS A 262 2.41 -5.82 20.83
C LYS A 262 2.14 -7.19 20.23
N LYS A 263 3.15 -7.77 19.57
CA LYS A 263 3.09 -9.12 18.99
C LYS A 263 2.70 -10.09 20.10
N LYS A 264 1.46 -10.56 20.11
CA LYS A 264 1.23 -11.97 20.47
C LYS A 264 1.92 -12.72 19.34
N ARG A 265 3.19 -13.13 19.54
CA ARG A 265 3.94 -13.93 18.57
C ARG A 265 3.01 -15.02 18.06
N ARG A 266 2.40 -14.85 16.88
CA ARG A 266 1.95 -15.99 16.08
C ARG A 266 3.27 -16.69 15.78
N ARG A 267 3.57 -17.76 16.52
CA ARG A 267 4.72 -18.63 16.26
C ARG A 267 4.72 -18.83 14.75
N SER A 268 5.80 -18.42 14.11
CA SER A 268 5.92 -18.54 12.67
C SER A 268 5.68 -20.01 12.31
N ILE A 269 5.12 -20.30 11.13
CA ILE A 269 5.10 -21.67 10.61
C ILE A 269 6.52 -22.27 10.61
N LEU A 270 7.55 -21.42 10.47
CA LEU A 270 8.97 -21.80 10.61
C LEU A 270 9.34 -22.26 12.03
N ASP A 271 8.71 -21.74 13.09
CA ASP A 271 8.93 -22.15 14.48
C ASP A 271 8.26 -23.51 14.80
N ARG A 272 7.43 -24.04 13.90
CA ARG A 272 6.72 -25.33 14.04
C ARG A 272 7.38 -26.46 13.26
N LEU A 273 8.43 -26.17 12.50
CA LEU A 273 9.25 -27.21 11.91
C LEU A 273 10.10 -27.83 13.04
N PRO A 274 10.06 -29.15 13.25
CA PRO A 274 10.95 -29.79 14.21
C PRO A 274 12.39 -29.44 13.84
N SER A 275 13.16 -28.98 14.83
CA SER A 275 14.59 -28.70 14.70
C SER A 275 15.32 -30.01 14.41
N GLY A 276 15.39 -30.39 13.14
CA GLY A 276 15.97 -31.67 12.74
C GLY A 276 15.74 -32.12 11.30
N VAL A 277 15.38 -31.23 10.36
CA VAL A 277 15.33 -31.60 8.93
C VAL A 277 16.10 -30.57 8.11
N VAL A 278 17.42 -30.52 8.31
CA VAL A 278 18.37 -30.08 7.28
C VAL A 278 19.54 -31.05 7.31
N GLU A 279 19.31 -32.26 6.83
CA GLU A 279 20.34 -32.99 6.09
C GLU A 279 19.70 -33.30 4.73
N SER A 280 19.88 -32.38 3.78
CA SER A 280 19.74 -32.72 2.37
C SER A 280 21.12 -33.13 1.88
N GLU A 281 21.35 -34.45 1.80
CA GLU A 281 22.34 -34.98 0.87
C GLU A 281 22.00 -34.42 -0.52
N GLN A 282 22.98 -33.81 -1.18
CA GLN A 282 22.84 -33.46 -2.58
C GLN A 282 22.73 -34.77 -3.38
N PRO A 283 21.77 -34.93 -4.30
CA PRO A 283 21.78 -36.08 -5.17
C PRO A 283 23.04 -36.03 -6.03
N THR A 284 23.87 -37.07 -5.95
CA THR A 284 25.01 -37.23 -6.84
C THR A 284 24.53 -37.71 -8.20
N LEU A 285 25.27 -37.35 -9.25
CA LEU A 285 25.03 -37.72 -10.67
C LEU A 285 24.95 -39.24 -10.95
N SER A 286 25.00 -40.09 -9.92
CA SER A 286 24.84 -41.54 -9.95
C SER A 286 23.38 -42.02 -9.95
N ASP A 287 22.42 -41.18 -9.55
CA ASP A 287 21.07 -41.63 -9.19
C ASP A 287 20.04 -41.52 -10.34
N LEU A 288 20.48 -41.07 -11.52
CA LEU A 288 19.65 -41.05 -12.72
C LEU A 288 19.82 -42.37 -13.48
N GLN A 289 18.91 -43.33 -13.25
CA GLN A 289 18.73 -44.43 -14.21
C GLN A 289 18.01 -43.91 -15.47
N PRO A 290 18.35 -44.41 -16.69
CA PRO A 290 17.63 -44.04 -17.89
C PRO A 290 16.21 -44.62 -17.82
N VAL A 291 15.23 -43.80 -18.10
CA VAL A 291 13.85 -44.25 -18.30
C VAL A 291 13.78 -44.87 -19.70
N GLU A 292 13.51 -46.17 -19.77
CA GLU A 292 13.18 -46.85 -21.03
C GLU A 292 11.74 -46.49 -21.42
N ASP A 293 11.56 -46.12 -22.69
CA ASP A 293 10.26 -45.82 -23.30
C ASP A 293 9.43 -47.11 -23.46
N GLU A 294 8.39 -47.28 -22.64
CA GLU A 294 7.28 -48.18 -22.97
C GLU A 294 6.07 -47.37 -23.48
N GLU A 295 5.74 -47.63 -24.75
CA GLU A 295 4.56 -47.14 -25.45
C GLU A 295 3.26 -47.48 -24.69
N ASN A 296 2.40 -46.48 -24.46
CA ASN A 296 0.99 -46.72 -24.19
C ASN A 296 0.13 -46.13 -25.33
N PRO A 297 -0.50 -46.98 -26.16
CA PRO A 297 -1.27 -46.55 -27.31
C PRO A 297 -2.72 -46.31 -26.90
N THR A 298 -3.16 -45.06 -26.77
CA THR A 298 -4.51 -44.57 -27.13
C THR A 298 -4.74 -43.16 -26.59
N ASN A 299 -4.41 -42.15 -27.40
CA ASN A 299 -5.35 -41.05 -27.58
C ASN A 299 -5.10 -40.38 -28.94
N LYS A 300 -5.91 -40.77 -29.93
CA LYS A 300 -5.95 -40.16 -31.26
C LYS A 300 -6.68 -38.82 -31.18
N SER A 301 -6.31 -37.92 -32.10
CA SER A 301 -7.03 -36.73 -32.58
C SER A 301 -6.86 -35.48 -31.67
N ARG A 302 -6.40 -34.31 -32.13
CA ARG A 302 -6.18 -33.72 -33.45
C ARG A 302 -5.13 -32.59 -33.30
N ARG A 303 -4.13 -32.54 -34.18
CA ARG A 303 -3.45 -31.28 -34.58
C ARG A 303 -4.22 -30.66 -35.77
N PRO A 304 -4.01 -29.37 -36.05
CA PRO A 304 -3.20 -29.06 -37.24
C PRO A 304 -2.06 -28.10 -36.85
N GLN A 305 -0.80 -28.49 -37.00
CA GLN A 305 0.02 -28.49 -38.23
C GLN A 305 0.50 -27.08 -38.60
N VAL A 306 1.77 -26.85 -38.26
CA VAL A 306 2.64 -25.79 -38.78
C VAL A 306 3.35 -26.37 -40.00
N ALA A 307 3.39 -25.62 -41.10
CA ALA A 307 4.32 -25.70 -42.25
C ALA A 307 3.85 -24.59 -43.23
N GLU A 308 4.65 -23.82 -43.95
CA GLU A 308 5.99 -24.05 -44.46
C GLU A 308 6.59 -22.73 -45.01
N THR A 309 7.85 -22.83 -45.40
CA THR A 309 8.85 -21.80 -45.74
C THR A 309 8.73 -21.24 -47.17
N PHE A 310 9.14 -19.97 -47.34
CA PHE A 310 9.75 -19.29 -48.52
C PHE A 310 9.34 -19.64 -49.98
N GLU A 311 9.00 -18.62 -50.79
CA GLU A 311 9.85 -17.99 -51.84
C GLU A 311 9.01 -17.13 -52.83
N GLY A 312 9.58 -16.01 -53.30
CA GLY A 312 9.54 -15.66 -54.73
C GLY A 312 8.44 -14.74 -55.32
N ALA A 313 8.79 -13.46 -55.42
CA ALA A 313 8.73 -12.62 -56.64
C ALA A 313 7.41 -12.05 -57.24
N LEU A 314 7.48 -10.71 -57.43
CA LEU A 314 7.05 -9.87 -58.57
C LEU A 314 5.57 -9.47 -58.77
N GLU A 315 5.36 -8.14 -58.62
CA GLU A 315 4.60 -7.19 -59.46
C GLU A 315 3.21 -7.55 -60.01
N THR A 316 2.19 -6.75 -59.65
CA THR A 316 1.62 -5.67 -60.51
C THR A 316 0.38 -5.01 -59.86
N ASP A 317 0.48 -3.68 -59.73
CA ASP A 317 -0.48 -2.63 -60.13
C ASP A 317 -2.00 -2.67 -59.80
N LYS A 318 -2.47 -1.45 -59.46
CA LYS A 318 -3.82 -0.85 -59.65
C LYS A 318 -4.96 -1.00 -58.62
N ASP A 319 -5.11 0.10 -57.88
CA ASP A 319 -6.22 1.08 -57.97
C ASP A 319 -7.59 0.85 -57.26
N LEU A 320 -8.09 1.98 -56.73
CA LEU A 320 -9.45 2.32 -56.27
C LEU A 320 -9.89 1.77 -54.89
N GLY A 321 -10.36 2.57 -53.93
CA GLY A 321 -10.67 3.99 -53.91
C GLY A 321 -10.88 4.48 -52.46
N ARG A 322 -10.53 5.75 -52.23
CA ARG A 322 -10.93 6.53 -51.07
C ARG A 322 -12.37 7.00 -51.30
N ASP A 323 -13.19 6.98 -50.26
CA ASP A 323 -14.35 7.85 -50.18
C ASP A 323 -14.42 8.49 -48.79
N ASP A 324 -14.80 9.75 -48.83
CA ASP A 324 -14.75 10.76 -47.78
C ASP A 324 -15.87 10.59 -46.75
N THR A 325 -15.75 11.24 -45.59
CA THR A 325 -16.76 12.19 -45.07
C THR A 325 -16.34 12.79 -43.73
N ASP A 326 -16.09 14.11 -43.75
CA ASP A 326 -16.06 15.01 -42.59
C ASP A 326 -17.49 15.21 -42.00
N PRO A 327 -17.62 15.56 -40.70
CA PRO A 327 -18.86 16.09 -40.14
C PRO A 327 -18.90 17.63 -40.11
N PRO A 328 -20.09 18.25 -40.10
CA PRO A 328 -20.25 19.67 -40.35
C PRO A 328 -20.24 20.56 -39.10
N THR A 329 -19.70 21.77 -39.31
CA THR A 329 -19.90 23.11 -38.69
C THR A 329 -20.20 23.25 -37.20
#